data_AF-A0A3P7NQ17-F1
#
_entry.id   AF-A0A3P7NQ17-F1
#
_cell.length_a   1.000
_cell.length_b   1.000
_cell.length_c   1.000
_cell.angle_alpha   90.00
_cell.angle_beta   90.00
_cell.angle_gamma   90.00
#
_symmetry.space_group_name_H-M   'P 1'
#
loop_
_entity.id
_entity.type
_entity.pdbx_description
1 polymer ?
#
loop_
_entity_poly.entity_id
_entity_poly.type
_entity_poly.pdbx_seq_one_letter_code
_entity_poly.pdbx_strand_id
1 'polypeptide(L)'
;MTVYFQKRRMRQQVAAHTYETGHEFNFAAARIIAHASSKMARGLIEAWATDYNSVNQCIKLAPFYVALRRYLQTHGTGGPVPPSLPPSRLPPAPMTDN
;
A
#
# COMPACT_ATOMS: atom_id res chain seq x y z
N MET A 1 8.32 28.20 10.94
CA MET A 1 9.69 27.96 11.45
C MET A 1 9.91 26.52 11.94
N THR A 2 8.93 25.86 12.55
CA THR A 2 9.05 24.56 13.24
C THR A 2 9.34 23.35 12.34
N VAL A 3 8.80 23.34 11.11
CA VAL A 3 8.95 22.21 10.16
C VAL A 3 10.40 22.03 9.70
N TYR A 4 11.14 23.13 9.53
CA TYR A 4 12.55 23.12 9.12
C TYR A 4 13.48 22.58 10.21
N PHE A 5 13.25 23.00 11.45
CA PHE A 5 13.98 22.46 12.60
C PHE A 5 13.74 20.96 12.75
N GLN A 6 12.49 20.52 12.58
CA GLN A 6 12.19 19.10 12.70
C GLN A 6 12.78 18.26 11.57
N LYS A 7 12.76 18.76 10.33
CA LYS A 7 13.43 18.11 9.19
C LYS A 7 14.96 18.05 9.36
N ARG A 8 15.58 19.04 10.03
CA ARG A 8 17.01 19.02 10.35
C ARG A 8 17.32 18.01 11.47
N ARG A 9 16.52 17.98 12.53
CA ARG A 9 16.70 17.05 13.66
C ARG A 9 16.65 15.58 13.21
N MET A 10 15.64 15.21 12.42
CA MET A 10 15.52 13.84 11.90
C MET A 10 16.73 13.42 11.06
N ARG A 11 17.28 14.33 10.24
CA ARG A 11 18.47 14.05 9.42
C ARG A 11 19.72 13.81 10.26
N GLN A 12 19.91 14.57 11.34
CA GLN A 12 21.04 14.34 12.25
C GLN A 12 20.92 13.00 12.99
N GLN A 13 19.70 12.63 13.40
CA GLN A 13 19.47 11.34 14.05
C GLN A 13 19.81 10.17 13.14
N VAL A 14 19.41 10.24 11.86
CA VAL A 14 19.76 9.20 10.89
C VAL A 14 21.27 9.16 10.64
N ALA A 15 21.93 10.31 10.50
CA ALA A 15 23.38 10.37 10.31
C ALA A 15 24.14 9.73 11.49
N ALA A 16 23.72 10.00 12.73
CA ALA A 16 24.32 9.38 13.92
C ALA A 16 24.14 7.85 13.92
N HIS A 17 22.95 7.37 13.55
CA HIS A 17 22.68 5.94 13.47
C HIS A 17 23.51 5.23 12.38
N THR A 18 23.67 5.86 11.22
CA THR A 18 24.55 5.34 10.15
C THR A 18 26.00 5.25 10.59
N TYR A 19 26.51 6.24 11.34
CA TYR A 19 27.86 6.18 11.91
C TYR A 19 28.02 5.04 12.93
N GLU A 20 27.02 4.81 13.78
CA GLU A 20 27.06 3.79 14.83
C GLU A 20 26.96 2.36 14.29
N THR A 21 26.09 2.14 13.31
CA THR A 21 25.73 0.79 12.83
C THR A 21 26.34 0.42 11.48
N GLY A 22 26.90 1.38 10.75
CA GLY A 22 27.30 1.21 9.36
C GLY A 22 26.11 1.03 8.39
N HIS A 23 24.87 1.21 8.86
CA HIS A 23 23.67 0.99 8.07
C HIS A 23 23.29 2.24 7.28
N GLU A 24 23.24 2.12 5.95
CA GLU A 24 22.91 3.22 5.04
C GLU A 24 21.43 3.19 4.62
N PHE A 25 20.76 4.34 4.71
CA PHE A 25 19.39 4.51 4.23
C PHE A 25 19.37 5.20 2.86
N ASN A 26 18.83 4.53 1.84
CA ASN A 26 18.69 5.12 0.51
C ASN A 26 17.46 6.04 0.42
N PHE A 27 17.59 7.27 0.89
CA PHE A 27 16.52 8.28 0.81
C PHE A 27 16.16 8.68 -0.62
N ALA A 28 17.10 8.56 -1.57
CA ALA A 28 16.87 8.91 -2.97
C ALA A 28 15.95 7.89 -3.68
N ALA A 29 16.08 6.60 -3.33
CA ALA A 29 15.20 5.54 -3.83
C ALA A 29 13.87 5.44 -3.06
N ALA A 30 13.80 6.01 -1.85
CA ALA A 30 12.59 5.97 -1.03
C ALA A 30 11.50 6.89 -1.59
N ARG A 31 10.30 6.35 -1.81
CA ARG A 31 9.11 7.09 -2.28
C ARG A 31 7.99 7.05 -1.26
N ILE A 32 7.37 8.19 -0.99
CA ILE A 32 6.13 8.25 -0.21
C ILE A 32 5.00 7.67 -1.05
N ILE A 33 4.45 6.54 -0.61
CA ILE A 33 3.39 5.81 -1.33
C ILE A 33 1.98 6.31 -0.99
N ALA A 34 1.77 6.83 0.23
CA ALA A 34 0.53 7.46 0.66
C ALA A 34 0.74 8.21 1.98
N HIS A 35 -0.17 9.13 2.27
CA HIS A 35 -0.20 9.91 3.50
C HIS A 35 -1.52 9.64 4.24
N ALA A 36 -1.45 9.41 5.56
CA ALA A 36 -2.62 9.18 6.40
C ALA A 36 -2.55 10.02 7.68
N SER A 37 -3.66 10.65 8.02
CA SER A 37 -3.81 11.50 9.22
C SER A 37 -4.22 10.72 10.47
N SER A 38 -4.64 9.46 10.34
CA SER A 38 -5.06 8.61 11.47
C SER A 38 -4.17 7.38 11.62
N LYS A 39 -4.01 6.91 12.86
CA LYS A 39 -3.23 5.70 13.17
C LYS A 39 -3.75 4.47 12.42
N MET A 40 -5.08 4.36 12.29
CA MET A 40 -5.73 3.24 11.58
C MET A 40 -5.47 3.29 10.07
N ALA A 41 -5.63 4.46 9.44
CA ALA A 41 -5.37 4.62 8.01
C ALA A 41 -3.88 4.39 7.68
N ARG A 42 -2.99 4.87 8.56
CA ARG A 42 -1.55 4.63 8.43
C ARG A 42 -1.21 3.15 8.56
N GLY A 43 -1.75 2.47 9.58
CA GLY A 43 -1.56 1.03 9.76
C GLY A 43 -2.07 0.21 8.57
N LEU A 44 -3.21 0.60 7.98
CA LEU A 44 -3.75 -0.05 6.78
C LEU A 44 -2.83 0.14 5.56
N ILE A 45 -2.35 1.36 5.31
CA ILE A 45 -1.41 1.65 4.21
C ILE A 45 -0.09 0.88 4.40
N GLU A 46 0.46 0.90 5.61
CA GLU A 46 1.69 0.16 5.93
C GLU A 46 1.49 -1.34 5.72
N ALA A 47 0.40 -1.92 6.23
CA ALA A 47 0.05 -3.34 6.04
C ALA A 47 -0.17 -3.71 4.56
N TRP A 48 -0.74 -2.79 3.78
CA TRP A 48 -1.03 -3.00 2.36
C TRP A 48 0.23 -2.99 1.50
N ALA A 49 1.19 -2.12 1.82
CA ALA A 49 2.42 -1.97 1.05
C ALA A 49 3.55 -2.92 1.49
N THR A 50 3.48 -3.41 2.72
CA THR A 50 4.48 -4.30 3.31
C THR A 50 4.31 -5.73 2.80
N ASP A 51 5.39 -6.40 2.44
CA ASP A 51 5.42 -7.85 2.13
C ASP A 51 5.98 -8.68 3.32
N TYR A 52 6.27 -9.96 3.10
CA TYR A 52 6.83 -10.85 4.14
C TYR A 52 8.29 -10.51 4.51
N ASN A 53 9.02 -9.85 3.60
CA ASN A 53 10.43 -9.52 3.78
C ASN A 53 10.65 -8.12 4.39
N SER A 54 9.58 -7.34 4.53
CA SER A 54 9.69 -5.99 5.07
C SER A 54 9.86 -6.02 6.59
N VAL A 55 10.59 -5.03 7.11
CA VAL A 55 10.81 -4.85 8.56
C VAL A 55 9.50 -4.72 9.35
N ASN A 56 8.46 -4.14 8.75
CA ASN A 56 7.13 -4.00 9.36
C ASN A 56 6.25 -5.26 9.26
N GLN A 57 6.82 -6.41 8.88
CA GLN A 57 6.25 -7.77 8.90
C GLN A 57 4.71 -7.78 8.89
N CYS A 58 4.14 -7.47 7.72
CA CYS A 58 2.70 -7.39 7.45
C CYS A 58 1.86 -7.18 8.72
N ILE A 59 1.85 -5.95 9.27
CA ILE A 59 0.96 -5.53 10.36
C ILE A 59 -0.38 -6.26 10.17
N LYS A 60 -0.78 -7.10 11.14
CA LYS A 60 -1.90 -8.05 11.04
C LYS A 60 -3.10 -7.40 10.38
N LEU A 61 -3.19 -7.54 9.07
CA LEU A 61 -4.26 -7.01 8.28
C LEU A 61 -5.46 -7.92 8.53
N ALA A 62 -6.62 -7.36 8.84
CA ALA A 62 -7.78 -8.20 9.14
C ALA A 62 -8.05 -9.15 7.94
N PRO A 63 -8.50 -10.40 8.17
CA PRO A 63 -8.56 -11.43 7.11
C PRO A 63 -9.26 -10.98 5.82
N PHE A 64 -10.30 -10.16 5.94
CA PHE A 64 -11.01 -9.57 4.80
C PHE A 64 -10.11 -8.75 3.88
N TYR A 65 -9.25 -7.91 4.44
CA TYR A 65 -8.32 -7.08 3.68
C TYR A 65 -7.15 -7.89 3.11
N VAL A 66 -6.77 -9.01 3.73
CA VAL A 66 -5.77 -9.94 3.16
C VAL A 66 -6.32 -10.60 1.89
N ALA A 67 -7.57 -11.06 1.93
CA ALA A 67 -8.24 -11.63 0.76
C ALA A 67 -8.36 -10.61 -0.39
N LEU A 68 -8.76 -9.37 -0.07
CA LEU A 68 -8.83 -8.29 -1.04
C LEU A 68 -7.47 -7.95 -1.66
N ARG A 69 -6.41 -7.90 -0.85
CA ARG A 69 -5.05 -7.65 -1.33
C ARG A 69 -4.59 -8.73 -2.30
N ARG A 70 -4.79 -10.01 -1.95
CA ARG A 70 -4.46 -11.14 -2.83
C ARG A 70 -5.24 -11.06 -4.14
N TYR A 71 -6.54 -10.79 -4.07
CA TYR A 71 -7.38 -10.61 -5.26
C TYR A 71 -6.86 -9.49 -6.18
N LEU A 72 -6.55 -8.31 -5.63
CA LEU A 72 -6.06 -7.21 -6.45
C LEU A 72 -4.65 -7.47 -7.02
N GLN A 73 -3.81 -8.20 -6.30
CA GLN A 73 -2.49 -8.64 -6.80
C GLN A 73 -2.62 -9.64 -7.96
N THR A 74 -3.62 -10.53 -7.93
CA THR A 74 -3.85 -11.51 -9.00
C THR A 74 -4.57 -10.90 -10.21
N HIS A 75 -5.44 -9.91 -10.02
CA HIS A 75 -6.25 -9.32 -11.09
C HIS A 75 -5.67 -8.00 -11.69
N GLY A 76 -4.64 -7.42 -11.08
CA GLY A 76 -3.95 -6.23 -11.60
C GLY A 76 -3.03 -6.49 -12.81
N THR A 77 -2.86 -7.76 -13.21
CA THR A 77 -2.02 -8.18 -14.35
C THR A 77 -2.86 -9.09 -15.27
N GLY A 78 -3.85 -8.51 -15.97
CA GLY A 78 -4.51 -9.15 -17.12
C GLY A 78 -5.10 -10.55 -16.90
N GLY A 79 -6.25 -10.64 -16.21
CA GLY A 79 -7.21 -11.78 -16.26
C GLY A 79 -7.29 -12.68 -15.00
N PRO A 80 -8.33 -13.54 -14.85
CA PRO A 80 -9.52 -13.75 -15.68
C PRO A 80 -10.81 -13.16 -15.06
N VAL A 81 -11.85 -13.14 -15.89
CA VAL A 81 -13.22 -12.63 -15.66
C VAL A 81 -13.83 -13.17 -14.35
N PRO A 82 -14.54 -12.35 -13.55
CA PRO A 82 -15.24 -12.83 -12.36
C PRO A 82 -16.24 -13.94 -12.71
N PRO A 83 -16.58 -14.81 -11.74
CA PRO A 83 -17.57 -15.87 -11.94
C PRO A 83 -18.85 -15.25 -12.49
N SER A 84 -19.34 -15.81 -13.59
CA SER A 84 -20.46 -15.33 -14.41
C SER A 84 -21.53 -14.63 -13.56
N LEU A 85 -21.73 -13.34 -13.81
CA LEU A 85 -22.81 -12.57 -13.18
C LEU A 85 -24.14 -13.30 -13.42
N PRO A 86 -24.99 -13.46 -12.39
CA PRO A 86 -26.29 -14.07 -12.56
C PRO A 86 -27.09 -13.30 -13.63
N PRO A 87 -27.95 -13.98 -14.42
CA PRO A 87 -28.65 -13.38 -15.55
C PRO A 87 -29.36 -12.06 -15.23
N SER A 88 -29.80 -11.89 -13.98
CA SER A 88 -30.46 -10.70 -13.44
C SER A 88 -29.60 -9.43 -13.43
N ARG A 89 -28.28 -9.52 -13.67
CA ARG A 89 -27.35 -8.39 -13.69
C ARG A 89 -26.73 -8.12 -15.07
N LEU A 90 -27.13 -8.87 -16.10
CA LEU A 90 -26.79 -8.51 -17.48
C LEU A 90 -27.55 -7.24 -17.87
N PRO A 91 -26.90 -6.26 -18.53
CA PRO A 91 -27.63 -5.17 -19.15
C PRO A 91 -28.63 -5.76 -20.17
N PRO A 92 -29.83 -5.17 -20.33
CA PRO A 92 -30.75 -5.61 -21.37
C PRO A 92 -30.04 -5.56 -22.72
N ALA A 93 -30.20 -6.61 -23.53
CA ALA A 93 -29.62 -6.65 -24.87
C ALA A 93 -30.02 -5.38 -25.63
N PRO A 94 -29.11 -4.75 -26.38
CA PRO A 94 -29.46 -3.58 -27.17
C PRO A 94 -30.60 -3.97 -28.09
N MET A 95 -31.71 -3.26 -27.94
CA MET A 95 -32.91 -3.43 -28.73
C MET A 95 -32.51 -3.12 -30.18
N THR A 96 -32.40 -4.15 -31.01
CA THR A 96 -32.18 -3.98 -32.45
C THR A 96 -33.51 -3.54 -33.04
N ASP A 97 -33.65 -2.24 -33.29
CA ASP A 97 -34.72 -1.73 -34.16
C ASP A 97 -34.52 -2.32 -35.56
N ASN A 98 -35.59 -2.91 -36.09
CA ASN A 98 -35.70 -3.52 -37.41
C ASN A 98 -36.22 -2.50 -38.43
#